data_AF-A0A9P5NCM7-F1
#
_entry.id   AF-A0A9P5NCM7-F1
#
_cell.length_a   1.000
_cell.length_b   1.000
_cell.length_c   1.000
_cell.angle_alpha   90.00
_cell.angle_beta   90.00
_cell.angle_gamma   90.00
#
_symmetry.space_group_name_H-M   'P 1'
#
loop_
_entity.id
_entity.type
_entity.pdbx_description
1 polymer ?
#
loop_
_entity_poly.entity_id
_entity_poly.type
_entity_poly.pdbx_seq_one_letter_code
_entity_poly.pdbx_strand_id
1 'polypeptide(L)'
;MIATQLNITAEQAAECLKEAWTADNDMKKVAWEEQELADHDEAAQRAEEEDQHQNEELQHNEQNETREPEKKKPKLNSFVTNCPIATAIKLHPSHFALHKLEEHEYIELSYFTPDGCAEAANNDHAMAEEAFAFSKVNDLVSL
;
A
#
# COMPACT_ATOMS: atom_id res chain seq x y z
N MET A 1 81.12 4.45 12.10
CA MET A 1 80.51 5.47 11.22
C MET A 1 79.92 6.56 12.10
N ILE A 2 80.03 7.79 11.64
CA ILE A 2 80.13 9.02 12.44
C ILE A 2 78.77 9.39 13.05
N ALA A 3 78.74 9.64 14.36
CA ALA A 3 77.62 10.31 15.02
C ALA A 3 77.59 11.76 14.53
N THR A 4 76.65 12.09 13.65
CA THR A 4 76.41 13.46 13.21
C THR A 4 75.75 14.24 14.36
N GLN A 5 76.59 14.85 15.19
CA GLN A 5 76.17 15.95 16.05
C GLN A 5 75.75 17.10 15.13
N LEU A 6 74.45 17.16 14.82
CA LEU A 6 73.85 18.27 14.12
C LEU A 6 74.00 19.51 14.99
N ASN A 7 74.98 20.34 14.65
CA ASN A 7 75.21 21.65 15.27
C ASN A 7 74.19 22.66 14.71
N ILE A 8 72.90 22.29 14.77
CA ILE A 8 71.79 23.17 14.44
C ILE A 8 71.61 24.08 15.67
N THR A 9 71.78 25.39 15.48
CA THR A 9 71.47 26.35 16.54
C THR A 9 69.98 26.25 16.91
N ALA A 10 69.64 26.46 18.18
CA ALA A 10 68.25 26.32 18.65
C ALA A 10 67.24 27.12 17.80
N GLU A 11 67.68 28.24 17.23
CA GLU A 11 66.92 29.09 16.30
C GLU A 11 66.58 28.39 14.98
N GLN A 12 67.55 27.71 14.36
CA GLN A 12 67.32 26.95 13.12
C GLN A 12 66.43 25.72 13.36
N ALA A 13 66.57 25.05 14.52
CA ALA A 13 65.68 23.95 14.89
C ALA A 13 64.24 24.43 15.09
N ALA A 14 64.06 25.59 15.71
CA ALA A 14 62.75 26.21 15.88
C ALA A 14 62.13 26.64 14.55
N GLU A 15 62.94 27.15 13.61
CA GLU A 15 62.49 27.56 12.28
C GLU A 15 62.04 26.36 11.43
N CYS A 16 62.83 25.28 11.40
CA CYS A 16 62.43 24.04 10.72
C CYS A 16 61.16 23.43 11.31
N LEU A 17 60.99 23.46 12.63
CA LEU A 17 59.77 22.97 13.29
C LEU A 17 58.55 23.84 12.93
N LYS A 18 58.74 25.15 12.85
CA LYS A 18 57.70 26.09 12.45
C LYS A 18 57.27 25.86 11.02
N GLU A 19 58.21 25.73 10.09
CA GLU A 19 57.93 25.44 8.68
C GLU A 19 57.22 24.10 8.49
N ALA A 20 57.70 23.04 9.16
CA ALA A 20 57.05 21.73 9.12
C ALA A 20 55.63 21.77 9.67
N TRP A 21 55.40 22.50 10.76
CA TRP A 21 54.09 22.68 11.35
C TRP A 21 53.16 23.51 10.46
N THR A 22 53.66 24.58 9.85
CA THR A 22 52.88 25.42 8.92
C THR A 22 52.47 24.61 7.69
N ALA A 23 53.37 23.82 7.11
CA ALA A 23 53.06 22.95 5.98
C ALA A 23 51.99 21.90 6.33
N ASP A 24 52.10 21.24 7.49
CA ASP A 24 51.09 20.28 7.95
C ASP A 24 49.74 20.96 8.25
N ASN A 25 49.77 22.15 8.83
CA ASN A 25 48.56 22.92 9.15
C ASN A 25 47.84 23.38 7.88
N ASP A 26 48.58 23.86 6.89
CA ASP A 26 48.01 24.33 5.62
C ASP A 26 47.46 23.15 4.81
N MET A 27 48.12 21.99 4.81
CA MET A 27 47.58 20.77 4.21
C MET A 27 46.26 20.34 4.87
N LYS A 28 46.18 20.43 6.21
CA LYS A 28 44.94 20.12 6.95
C LYS A 28 43.81 21.11 6.67
N LYS A 29 44.12 22.40 6.49
CA LYS A 29 43.12 23.40 6.10
C LYS A 29 42.56 23.11 4.72
N VAL A 30 43.41 22.80 3.74
CA VAL A 30 42.96 22.45 2.38
C VAL A 30 42.06 21.21 2.41
N ALA A 31 42.46 20.17 3.14
CA ALA A 31 41.63 18.97 3.28
C ALA A 31 40.29 19.27 3.98
N TRP A 32 40.28 20.16 4.97
CA TRP A 32 39.05 20.58 5.65
C TRP A 32 38.14 21.39 4.72
N GLU A 33 38.68 22.32 3.94
CA GLU A 33 37.93 23.12 2.98
C GLU A 33 37.31 22.25 1.89
N GLU A 34 38.02 21.22 1.40
CA GLU A 34 37.49 20.25 0.45
C GLU A 34 36.35 19.41 1.07
N GLN A 35 36.50 19.00 2.33
CA GLN A 35 35.46 18.25 3.04
C GLN A 35 34.21 19.11 3.28
N GLU A 36 34.34 20.35 3.74
CA GLU A 36 33.21 21.26 3.94
C GLU A 36 32.44 21.51 2.64
N LEU A 37 33.14 21.62 1.51
CA LEU A 37 32.49 21.78 0.21
C LEU A 37 31.69 20.52 -0.18
N ALA A 38 32.28 19.34 0.01
CA ALA A 38 31.60 18.07 -0.25
C ALA A 38 30.36 17.89 0.66
N ASP A 39 30.51 18.17 1.96
CA ASP A 39 29.42 18.07 2.93
C ASP A 39 28.29 19.07 2.62
N HIS A 40 28.63 20.28 2.15
CA HIS A 40 27.66 21.29 1.72
C HIS A 40 26.90 20.84 0.47
N ASP A 41 27.59 20.30 -0.53
CA ASP A 41 26.96 19.81 -1.76
C ASP A 41 26.07 18.60 -1.50
N GLU A 42 26.47 17.67 -0.62
CA GLU A 42 25.64 16.54 -0.19
C GLU A 42 24.42 16.99 0.62
N ALA A 43 24.54 18.04 1.44
CA ALA A 43 23.42 18.61 2.17
C ALA A 43 22.42 19.29 1.20
N ALA A 44 22.92 20.00 0.19
CA ALA A 44 22.08 20.62 -0.84
C ALA A 44 21.32 19.57 -1.65
N GLN A 45 21.97 18.47 -2.07
CA GLN A 45 21.32 17.38 -2.78
C GLN A 45 20.25 16.70 -1.94
N ARG A 46 20.53 16.40 -0.67
CA ARG A 46 19.51 15.81 0.23
C ARG A 46 18.30 16.72 0.44
N ALA A 47 18.52 18.03 0.57
CA ALA A 47 17.43 18.97 0.72
C ALA A 47 16.55 19.03 -0.55
N GLU A 48 17.16 18.96 -1.74
CA GLU A 48 16.44 18.93 -3.00
C GLU A 48 15.65 17.62 -3.18
N GLU A 49 16.24 16.47 -2.85
CA GLU A 49 15.55 15.18 -2.86
C GLU A 49 14.37 15.14 -1.87
N GLU A 50 14.54 15.71 -0.67
CA GLU A 50 13.48 15.78 0.33
C GLU A 50 12.34 16.70 -0.14
N ASP A 51 12.64 17.85 -0.74
CA ASP A 51 11.63 18.76 -1.31
C ASP A 51 10.87 18.10 -2.46
N GLN A 52 11.58 17.40 -3.36
CA GLN A 52 10.96 16.63 -4.44
C GLN A 52 10.04 15.54 -3.89
N HIS A 53 10.50 14.76 -2.90
CA HIS A 53 9.69 13.72 -2.27
C HIS A 53 8.45 14.30 -1.59
N GLN A 54 8.59 15.41 -0.85
CA GLN A 54 7.46 16.07 -0.20
C GLN A 54 6.45 16.59 -1.24
N ASN A 55 6.91 17.18 -2.34
CA ASN A 55 6.04 17.66 -3.40
C ASN A 55 5.32 16.51 -4.14
N GLU A 56 6.00 15.41 -4.39
CA GLU A 56 5.40 14.19 -4.96
C GLU A 56 4.35 13.59 -4.02
N GLU A 57 4.64 13.52 -2.72
CA GLU A 57 3.67 13.06 -1.71
C GLU A 57 2.45 13.98 -1.62
N LEU A 58 2.65 15.30 -1.66
CA LEU A 58 1.55 16.26 -1.69
C LEU A 58 0.68 16.08 -2.94
N GLN A 59 1.28 16.00 -4.13
CA GLN A 59 0.54 15.77 -5.38
C GLN A 59 -0.20 14.43 -5.38
N HIS A 60 0.43 13.37 -4.88
CA HIS A 60 -0.20 12.07 -4.75
C HIS A 60 -1.36 12.10 -3.75
N ASN A 61 -1.22 12.82 -2.64
CA ASN A 61 -2.28 12.97 -1.65
C ASN A 61 -3.44 13.81 -2.19
N GLU A 62 -3.19 14.93 -2.86
CA GLU A 62 -4.21 15.75 -3.53
C GLU A 62 -4.97 14.96 -4.61
N GLN A 63 -4.25 14.15 -5.40
CA GLN A 63 -4.87 13.29 -6.39
C GLN A 63 -5.73 12.18 -5.74
N ASN A 64 -5.34 11.65 -4.59
CA ASN A 64 -6.17 10.66 -3.88
C ASN A 64 -7.36 11.29 -3.16
N GLU A 65 -7.19 12.47 -2.56
CA GLU A 65 -8.25 13.23 -1.89
C GLU A 65 -9.35 13.63 -2.86
N THR A 66 -9.03 13.92 -4.12
CA THR A 66 -10.03 14.20 -5.16
C THR A 66 -10.73 12.93 -5.69
N ARG A 67 -10.08 11.76 -5.64
CA ARG A 67 -10.64 10.47 -6.12
C ARG A 67 -11.49 9.75 -5.07
N GLU A 68 -11.19 9.91 -3.79
CA GLU A 68 -11.97 9.41 -2.65
C GLU A 68 -13.46 9.82 -2.70
N PRO A 69 -13.84 11.09 -2.90
CA PRO A 69 -15.23 11.52 -2.94
C PRO A 69 -15.95 11.08 -4.22
N GLU A 70 -15.22 10.80 -5.31
CA GLU A 70 -15.82 10.25 -6.53
C GLU A 70 -16.16 8.76 -6.38
N LYS A 71 -15.30 7.98 -5.71
CA LYS A 71 -15.56 6.56 -5.42
C LYS A 71 -16.66 6.35 -4.39
N LYS A 72 -16.81 7.27 -3.43
CA LYS A 72 -17.83 7.20 -2.37
C LYS A 72 -19.22 7.66 -2.83
N LYS A 73 -19.36 8.24 -4.01
CA LYS A 73 -20.69 8.50 -4.59
C LYS A 73 -21.32 7.14 -4.90
N PRO A 74 -22.49 6.80 -4.30
CA PRO A 74 -23.23 5.64 -4.71
C PRO A 74 -23.45 5.76 -6.21
N LYS A 75 -22.96 4.77 -6.98
CA LYS A 75 -23.14 4.74 -8.43
C LYS A 75 -24.63 4.52 -8.68
N LEU A 76 -25.37 5.61 -8.77
CA LEU A 76 -26.80 5.56 -9.01
C LEU A 76 -26.98 5.06 -10.44
N ASN A 77 -27.36 3.80 -10.57
CA ASN A 77 -27.68 3.20 -11.86
C ASN A 77 -28.70 4.10 -12.55
N SER A 78 -28.49 4.40 -13.84
CA SER A 78 -29.43 5.21 -14.62
C SER A 78 -30.81 4.56 -14.58
N PHE A 79 -31.83 5.31 -14.16
CA PHE A 79 -33.20 4.82 -14.12
C PHE A 79 -33.71 4.61 -15.55
N VAL A 80 -33.94 3.35 -15.92
CA VAL A 80 -34.52 3.00 -17.22
C VAL A 80 -36.05 3.13 -17.09
N THR A 81 -36.59 4.26 -17.53
CA THR A 81 -38.01 4.63 -17.42
C THR A 81 -38.99 3.67 -18.09
N ASN A 82 -38.52 2.81 -19.00
CA ASN A 82 -39.33 1.85 -19.75
C ASN A 82 -38.88 0.40 -19.58
N CYS A 83 -38.28 0.04 -18.45
CA CYS A 83 -37.98 -1.36 -18.17
C CYS A 83 -39.25 -2.04 -17.63
N PRO A 84 -39.85 -3.01 -18.35
CA PRO A 84 -40.98 -3.75 -17.83
C PRO A 84 -40.52 -4.56 -16.61
N ILE A 85 -41.14 -4.32 -15.46
CA ILE A 85 -40.92 -5.15 -14.27
C ILE A 85 -41.44 -6.54 -14.59
N ALA A 86 -40.55 -7.54 -14.54
CA ALA A 86 -40.94 -8.92 -14.73
C ALA A 86 -41.95 -9.31 -13.65
N THR A 87 -43.16 -9.69 -14.05
CA THR A 87 -44.24 -10.08 -13.13
C THR A 87 -43.99 -11.45 -12.50
N ALA A 88 -43.09 -12.25 -13.09
CA ALA A 88 -42.77 -13.60 -12.64
C ALA A 88 -41.32 -13.69 -12.17
N ILE A 89 -41.13 -14.35 -11.03
CA ILE A 89 -39.81 -14.75 -10.54
C ILE A 89 -39.29 -15.83 -11.48
N LYS A 90 -38.08 -15.65 -12.01
CA LYS A 90 -37.42 -16.67 -12.83
C LYS A 90 -36.95 -17.80 -11.91
N LEU A 91 -37.44 -19.00 -12.15
CA LEU A 91 -36.93 -20.20 -11.50
C LEU A 91 -35.45 -20.40 -11.88
N HIS A 92 -34.63 -20.70 -10.89
CA HIS A 92 -33.22 -21.01 -11.08
C HIS A 92 -32.92 -22.42 -10.55
N PRO A 93 -31.87 -23.08 -11.07
CA PRO A 93 -31.35 -24.32 -10.48
C PRO A 93 -30.93 -24.11 -9.03
N SER A 94 -30.89 -25.17 -8.23
CA SER A 94 -30.48 -25.10 -6.83
C SER A 94 -29.05 -24.56 -6.67
N HIS A 95 -28.77 -23.91 -5.53
CA HIS A 95 -27.41 -23.41 -5.25
C HIS A 95 -26.38 -24.55 -5.23
N PHE A 96 -26.78 -25.72 -4.71
CA PHE A 96 -25.99 -26.95 -4.77
C PHE A 96 -25.58 -27.30 -6.21
N ALA A 97 -26.51 -27.18 -7.15
CA ALA A 97 -26.25 -27.51 -8.54
C ALA A 97 -25.26 -26.55 -9.21
N LEU A 98 -25.38 -25.26 -8.88
CA LEU A 98 -24.45 -24.23 -9.36
C LEU A 98 -23.05 -24.40 -8.78
N HIS A 99 -22.94 -24.75 -7.50
CA HIS A 99 -21.65 -24.99 -6.84
C HIS A 99 -20.90 -26.18 -7.46
N LYS A 100 -21.60 -27.31 -7.66
CA LYS A 100 -21.00 -28.48 -8.33
C LYS A 100 -20.55 -28.16 -9.75
N LEU A 101 -21.28 -27.31 -10.46
CA LEU A 101 -20.92 -26.85 -11.80
C LEU A 101 -19.65 -25.98 -11.78
N GLU A 102 -19.49 -25.11 -10.78
CA GLU A 102 -18.29 -24.29 -10.58
C GLU A 102 -17.06 -25.15 -10.22
N GLU A 103 -17.26 -26.17 -9.39
CA GLU A 103 -16.23 -27.15 -9.01
C GLU A 103 -15.91 -28.17 -10.12
N HIS A 104 -16.59 -28.09 -11.28
CA HIS A 104 -16.49 -29.06 -12.38
C HIS A 104 -16.74 -30.52 -11.95
N GLU A 105 -17.57 -30.71 -10.93
CA GLU A 105 -17.94 -32.02 -10.43
C GLU A 105 -19.11 -32.62 -11.21
N TYR A 106 -19.31 -33.93 -11.06
CA TYR A 106 -20.45 -34.61 -11.66
C TYR A 106 -21.75 -34.11 -11.02
N ILE A 107 -22.72 -33.76 -11.88
CA ILE A 107 -24.05 -33.35 -11.47
C ILE A 107 -25.12 -33.94 -12.39
N GLU A 108 -26.23 -34.36 -11.79
CA GLU A 108 -27.40 -34.82 -12.53
C GLU A 108 -28.12 -33.66 -13.24
N LEU A 109 -28.49 -33.86 -14.50
CA LEU A 109 -29.18 -32.84 -15.30
C LEU A 109 -30.62 -32.57 -14.82
N SER A 110 -31.16 -33.43 -13.95
CA SER A 110 -32.47 -33.27 -13.30
C SER A 110 -32.61 -31.92 -12.58
N TYR A 111 -31.52 -31.43 -11.97
CA TYR A 111 -31.50 -30.12 -11.28
C TYR A 111 -31.73 -28.91 -12.20
N PHE A 112 -31.48 -29.05 -13.50
CA PHE A 112 -31.66 -27.98 -14.50
C PHE A 112 -32.99 -28.07 -15.24
N THR A 113 -33.82 -29.06 -14.91
CA THR A 113 -35.17 -29.17 -15.45
C THR A 113 -36.10 -28.14 -14.77
N PRO A 114 -37.20 -27.72 -15.42
CA PRO A 114 -38.17 -26.81 -14.81
C PRO A 114 -38.72 -27.33 -13.47
N ASP A 115 -38.93 -28.64 -13.37
CA ASP A 115 -39.41 -29.30 -12.16
C ASP A 115 -38.36 -29.25 -11.04
N GLY A 116 -37.09 -29.54 -11.37
CA GLY A 116 -35.98 -29.43 -10.42
C GLY A 116 -35.73 -28.00 -9.95
N CYS A 117 -35.93 -27.00 -10.81
CA CYS A 117 -35.85 -25.59 -10.42
C CYS A 117 -37.02 -25.17 -9.53
N ALA A 118 -38.23 -25.70 -9.77
CA ALA A 118 -39.39 -25.45 -8.91
C ALA A 118 -39.24 -26.10 -7.53
N GLU A 119 -38.70 -27.32 -7.47
CA GLU A 119 -38.38 -28.01 -6.22
C GLU A 119 -37.33 -27.24 -5.42
N ALA A 120 -36.28 -26.75 -6.07
CA ALA A 120 -35.26 -25.92 -5.44
C ALA A 120 -35.86 -24.65 -4.82
N ALA A 121 -36.71 -23.92 -5.57
CA ALA A 121 -37.36 -22.71 -5.07
C ALA A 121 -38.27 -22.98 -3.86
N ASN A 122 -38.98 -24.11 -3.85
CA ASN A 122 -39.81 -24.52 -2.71
C ASN A 122 -38.96 -24.90 -1.49
N ASN A 123 -37.83 -25.58 -1.70
CA ASN A 123 -36.92 -25.95 -0.61
C ASN A 123 -36.29 -24.70 0.02
N ASP A 124 -35.81 -23.76 -0.80
CA ASP A 124 -35.25 -22.49 -0.32
C ASP A 124 -36.26 -21.70 0.53
N HIS A 125 -37.53 -21.66 0.11
CA HIS A 125 -38.59 -21.04 0.88
C HIS A 125 -38.85 -21.76 2.21
N ALA A 126 -38.90 -23.10 2.20
CA ALA A 126 -39.10 -23.90 3.41
C ALA A 126 -37.94 -23.71 4.41
N MET A 127 -36.70 -23.70 3.94
CA MET A 127 -35.52 -23.45 4.77
C MET A 127 -35.53 -22.03 5.36
N ALA A 128 -35.93 -21.02 4.58
CA ALA A 128 -36.03 -19.64 5.07
C ALA A 128 -37.11 -19.49 6.15
N GLU A 129 -38.27 -20.14 5.96
CA GLU A 129 -39.36 -20.15 6.93
C GLU A 129 -38.97 -20.86 8.23
N GLU A 130 -38.29 -22.01 8.13
CA GLU A 130 -37.77 -22.76 9.27
C GLU A 130 -36.71 -21.95 10.05
N ALA A 131 -35.76 -21.32 9.35
CA ALA A 131 -34.75 -20.46 9.98
C ALA A 131 -35.38 -19.26 10.72
N PHE A 132 -36.41 -18.64 10.13
CA PHE A 132 -37.15 -17.55 10.77
C PHE A 132 -37.95 -18.05 11.98
N ALA A 133 -38.57 -19.23 11.87
CA ALA A 133 -39.28 -19.87 12.98
C ALA A 133 -38.34 -20.18 14.15
N PHE A 134 -37.14 -20.72 13.90
CA PHE A 134 -36.13 -20.98 14.93
C PHE A 134 -35.65 -19.70 15.63
N SER A 135 -35.39 -18.63 14.86
CA SER A 135 -35.04 -17.32 15.41
C SER A 135 -36.11 -16.81 16.38
N LYS A 136 -37.38 -16.93 15.99
CA LYS A 136 -38.53 -16.49 16.80
C LYS A 136 -38.73 -17.33 18.07
N VAL A 137 -38.51 -18.64 18.00
CA VAL A 137 -38.60 -19.53 19.17
C VAL A 137 -37.47 -19.25 20.16
N ASN A 138 -36.25 -18.99 19.69
CA ASN A 138 -35.11 -18.65 20.55
C ASN A 138 -35.33 -17.34 21.33
N ASP A 139 -35.96 -16.35 20.71
CA ASP A 139 -36.31 -15.07 21.34
C ASP A 139 -37.37 -15.24 22.45
N LEU A 140 -38.24 -16.25 22.31
CA LEU A 140 -39.32 -16.56 23.27
C LEU A 140 -38.83 -17.42 24.45
N VAL A 141 -37.77 -18.21 24.27
CA VAL A 141 -37.14 -19.05 25.31
C VAL A 141 -36.11 -18.27 26.15
N SER A 142 -35.72 -17.07 25.71
CA SER A 142 -34.76 -16.19 26.41
C SER A 142 -35.40 -15.23 27.44
N LEU A 143 -36.70 -15.38 27.73
CA LEU A 143 -37.48 -14.63 28.74
C LEU A 143 -37.79 -15.50 29.96
#